data_AF-A0A9D9HTE4-F1
#
_entry.id   AF-A0A9D9HTE4-F1
#
_cell.length_a   1.000
_cell.length_b   1.000
_cell.length_c   1.000
_cell.angle_alpha   90.00
_cell.angle_beta   90.00
_cell.angle_gamma   90.00
#
_symmetry.space_group_name_H-M   'P 1'
#
loop_
_entity.id
_entity.type
_entity.pdbx_description
1 polymer ?
#
loop_
_entity_poly.entity_id
_entity_poly.type
_entity_poly.pdbx_seq_one_letter_code
_entity_poly.pdbx_strand_id
1 'polypeptide(L)'
;MIDSIKKFGNMDDAQVLLAIGKLYVPYQCDSAILYLNKASECQLHSSTEAKLHLIYLLASTGFYNEGFIETKHLGTIPDSLKVLYFNAMNRLYSESAVYGKSKQIKAEYFKKADCFRDSLVNALRDKQLKLSGVNKYDWHENMAFEYYRLRIIQARSEKKYDKAISLADSIFHYLSPDEHIYAIMAYEHSVTLEEMGNYIGRLCWLTRSAIADVRSGVTDNGSSWTLANTMFHQGSLDRALLYINYSVNNAGIFNAQLRHLQISPLGNLINQSYSQKMKAMSEHLAWAVSGLICLLIIILLLFLFTIHQIKRLNAMNKKQQELNEQLSALNRKLTTLNNSLKESNHVKELFICQYLEVYSEYIRRLNKLARKAGMKDVGELMKSEMAQFYNRFDNTFLSIYPNFIEEFNSLLKPDEQIIPKSDELLTTELRIFALIRLGISSSIKIAELLCYSVNTIYNYRAKVKNSFLGDRENFEERVKELCQDY
;
A
#
# COMPACT_ATOMS: atom_id res chain seq x y z
N MET A 1 32.69 -7.63 49.33
CA MET A 1 33.86 -6.72 49.35
C MET A 1 34.15 -6.23 50.78
N ILE A 2 33.15 -5.72 51.52
CA ILE A 2 33.32 -5.24 52.91
C ILE A 2 33.62 -6.36 53.93
N ASP A 3 33.04 -7.56 53.78
CA ASP A 3 33.29 -8.66 54.74
C ASP A 3 34.67 -9.30 54.62
N SER A 4 35.37 -9.13 53.49
CA SER A 4 36.78 -9.55 53.36
C SER A 4 37.72 -8.65 54.15
N ILE A 5 37.35 -7.37 54.35
CA ILE A 5 38.19 -6.38 55.05
C ILE A 5 38.16 -6.63 56.58
N LYS A 6 37.04 -7.15 57.11
CA LYS A 6 36.88 -7.48 58.54
C LYS A 6 37.83 -8.59 59.03
N LYS A 7 38.47 -9.36 58.15
CA LYS A 7 39.47 -10.39 58.52
C LYS A 7 40.87 -9.83 58.82
N PHE A 8 41.14 -8.55 58.55
CA PHE A 8 42.48 -7.96 58.64
C PHE A 8 42.79 -7.23 59.95
N GLY A 9 42.22 -7.67 61.08
CA GLY A 9 42.41 -7.03 62.39
C GLY A 9 43.85 -7.00 62.94
N ASN A 10 44.86 -7.46 62.18
CA ASN A 10 46.28 -7.53 62.57
C ASN A 10 47.27 -7.14 61.44
N MET A 11 46.83 -6.52 60.33
CA MET A 11 47.74 -6.11 59.24
C MET A 11 48.23 -4.67 59.38
N ASP A 12 49.52 -4.45 59.10
CA ASP A 12 50.12 -3.13 58.91
C ASP A 12 49.43 -2.36 57.75
N ASP A 13 49.33 -1.04 57.86
CA ASP A 13 48.64 -0.16 56.91
C ASP A 13 49.09 -0.41 55.46
N ALA A 14 50.39 -0.70 55.27
CA ALA A 14 50.97 -0.99 53.96
C ALA A 14 50.47 -2.31 53.34
N GLN A 15 50.25 -3.35 54.14
CA GLN A 15 49.75 -4.65 53.67
C GLN A 15 48.26 -4.57 53.33
N VAL A 16 47.49 -3.80 54.10
CA VAL A 16 46.08 -3.55 53.81
C VAL A 16 45.94 -2.79 52.49
N LEU A 17 46.71 -1.72 52.28
CA LEU A 17 46.73 -0.96 51.04
C LEU A 17 47.11 -1.83 49.83
N LEU A 18 48.11 -2.68 49.98
CA LEU A 18 48.53 -3.63 48.95
C LEU A 18 47.40 -4.62 48.61
N ALA A 19 46.75 -5.19 49.61
CA ALA A 19 45.63 -6.12 49.41
C ALA A 19 44.44 -5.44 48.71
N ILE A 20 44.10 -4.22 49.11
CA ILE A 20 43.04 -3.41 48.47
C ILE A 20 43.41 -3.14 47.00
N GLY A 21 44.65 -2.70 46.74
CA GLY A 21 45.13 -2.43 45.39
C GLY A 21 45.01 -3.66 44.48
N LYS A 22 45.44 -4.83 44.95
CA LYS A 22 45.29 -6.11 44.23
C LYS A 22 43.83 -6.45 43.94
N LEU A 23 42.94 -6.23 44.90
CA LEU A 23 41.51 -6.50 44.73
C LEU A 23 40.85 -5.60 43.69
N TYR A 24 41.31 -4.36 43.50
CA TYR A 24 40.77 -3.45 42.50
C TYR A 24 41.24 -3.73 41.07
N VAL A 25 42.36 -4.46 40.88
CA VAL A 25 42.97 -4.70 39.56
C VAL A 25 41.98 -5.12 38.46
N PRO A 26 41.04 -6.07 38.66
CA PRO A 26 40.11 -6.47 37.60
C PRO A 26 38.85 -5.59 37.48
N TYR A 27 38.67 -4.59 38.36
CA TYR A 27 37.43 -3.80 38.45
C TYR A 27 37.61 -2.30 38.15
N GLN A 28 38.73 -1.69 38.58
CA GLN A 28 38.95 -0.25 38.43
C GLN A 28 40.44 0.08 38.43
N CYS A 29 40.96 0.53 37.29
CA CYS A 29 42.37 0.78 37.06
C CYS A 29 42.92 1.92 37.94
N ASP A 30 42.24 3.06 37.96
CA ASP A 30 42.64 4.26 38.72
C ASP A 30 42.70 4.00 40.24
N SER A 31 41.70 3.30 40.80
CA SER A 31 41.70 2.90 42.21
C SER A 31 42.82 1.90 42.50
N ALA A 32 43.04 0.91 41.63
CA ALA A 32 44.14 -0.04 41.80
C ALA A 32 45.51 0.68 41.80
N ILE A 33 45.74 1.59 40.86
CA ILE A 33 46.95 2.42 40.80
C ILE A 33 47.11 3.25 42.09
N LEU A 34 46.05 3.92 42.54
CA LEU A 34 46.08 4.75 43.75
C LEU A 34 46.54 3.96 44.99
N TYR A 35 45.93 2.80 45.24
CA TYR A 35 46.24 2.00 46.43
C TYR A 35 47.61 1.32 46.33
N LEU A 36 48.03 0.87 45.13
CA LEU A 36 49.36 0.31 44.92
C LEU A 36 50.46 1.37 45.08
N ASN A 37 50.23 2.61 44.61
CA ASN A 37 51.14 3.73 44.85
C ASN A 37 51.30 4.01 46.34
N LYS A 38 50.19 4.16 47.08
CA LYS A 38 50.24 4.37 48.53
C LYS A 38 50.97 3.24 49.25
N ALA A 39 50.72 1.99 48.89
CA ALA A 39 51.42 0.84 49.45
C ALA A 39 52.93 0.84 49.14
N SER A 40 53.32 1.39 47.99
CA SER A 40 54.73 1.50 47.57
C SER A 40 55.52 2.56 48.33
N GLU A 41 54.85 3.59 48.84
CA GLU A 41 55.44 4.71 49.59
C GLU A 41 55.70 4.37 51.08
N CYS A 42 55.03 3.35 51.61
CA CYS A 42 55.28 2.86 52.97
C CYS A 42 56.68 2.25 53.08
N GLN A 43 57.49 2.65 54.08
CA GLN A 43 58.92 2.28 54.25
C GLN A 43 59.21 0.80 54.61
N LEU A 44 58.29 -0.13 54.33
CA LEU A 44 58.39 -1.55 54.70
C LEU A 44 58.69 -2.48 53.51
N HIS A 45 58.97 -3.75 53.83
CA HIS A 45 59.19 -4.83 52.86
C HIS A 45 58.09 -4.96 51.78
N SER A 46 56.87 -4.50 52.05
CA SER A 46 55.75 -4.44 51.11
C SER A 46 55.93 -3.43 49.97
N SER A 47 56.85 -2.47 50.09
CA SER A 47 57.10 -1.44 49.07
C SER A 47 57.54 -2.03 47.73
N THR A 48 58.45 -3.00 47.75
CA THR A 48 58.96 -3.62 46.52
C THR A 48 57.87 -4.47 45.85
N GLU A 49 57.09 -5.20 46.62
CA GLU A 49 55.97 -6.00 46.11
C GLU A 49 54.90 -5.11 45.45
N ALA A 50 54.52 -4.01 46.11
CA ALA A 50 53.58 -3.04 45.58
C ALA A 50 54.04 -2.44 44.25
N LYS A 51 55.33 -2.05 44.14
CA LYS A 51 55.91 -1.56 42.88
C LYS A 51 55.83 -2.58 41.76
N LEU A 52 56.09 -3.87 42.04
CA LEU A 52 56.02 -4.90 41.00
C LEU A 52 54.58 -5.12 40.51
N HIS A 53 53.60 -5.09 41.42
CA HIS A 53 52.18 -5.11 41.03
C HIS A 53 51.77 -3.89 40.22
N LEU A 54 52.25 -2.71 40.61
CA LEU A 54 52.03 -1.47 39.87
C LEU A 54 52.60 -1.56 38.46
N ILE A 55 53.85 -2.01 38.30
CA ILE A 55 54.49 -2.19 36.98
C ILE A 55 53.66 -3.13 36.09
N TYR A 56 53.20 -4.26 36.64
CA TYR A 56 52.36 -5.21 35.91
C TYR A 56 51.04 -4.56 35.47
N LEU A 57 50.40 -3.78 36.35
CA LEU A 57 49.15 -3.09 36.07
C LEU A 57 49.34 -2.02 34.98
N LEU A 58 50.34 -1.14 35.15
CA LEU A 58 50.69 -0.09 34.19
C LEU A 58 50.94 -0.67 32.79
N ALA A 59 51.66 -1.79 32.71
CA ALA A 59 51.85 -2.52 31.47
C ALA A 59 50.52 -3.03 30.88
N SER A 60 49.64 -3.60 31.70
CA SER A 60 48.36 -4.14 31.25
C SER A 60 47.38 -3.07 30.75
N THR A 61 47.56 -1.81 31.17
CA THR A 61 46.63 -0.71 30.91
C THR A 61 47.16 0.31 29.90
N GLY A 62 48.39 0.14 29.42
CA GLY A 62 48.99 0.95 28.35
C GLY A 62 50.02 2.01 28.78
N PHE A 63 50.32 2.11 30.08
CA PHE A 63 51.27 3.07 30.65
C PHE A 63 52.70 2.50 30.66
N TYR A 64 53.21 2.15 29.47
CA TYR A 64 54.48 1.43 29.33
C TYR A 64 55.68 2.26 29.80
N ASN A 65 55.70 3.56 29.49
CA ASN A 65 56.80 4.44 29.84
C ASN A 65 56.90 4.61 31.36
N GLU A 66 55.75 4.82 32.01
CA GLU A 66 55.61 4.88 33.46
C GLU A 66 56.06 3.55 34.08
N GLY A 67 55.64 2.42 33.52
CA GLY A 67 56.11 1.10 33.93
C GLY A 67 57.64 0.96 33.86
N PHE A 68 58.27 1.42 32.78
CA PHE A 68 59.73 1.44 32.66
C PHE A 68 60.41 2.41 33.64
N ILE A 69 59.80 3.55 33.95
CA ILE A 69 60.31 4.48 34.97
C ILE A 69 60.28 3.80 36.35
N GLU A 70 59.16 3.17 36.71
CA GLU A 70 59.03 2.44 37.98
C GLU A 70 60.08 1.34 38.14
N THR A 71 60.47 0.67 37.05
CA THR A 71 61.55 -0.34 37.12
C THR A 71 62.89 0.22 37.60
N LYS A 72 63.17 1.50 37.37
CA LYS A 72 64.42 2.16 37.82
C LYS A 72 64.44 2.43 39.32
N HIS A 73 63.27 2.43 39.95
CA HIS A 73 63.10 2.63 41.39
C HIS A 73 63.01 1.31 42.17
N LEU A 74 63.25 0.18 41.50
CA LEU A 74 63.41 -1.13 42.14
C LEU A 74 64.83 -1.24 42.70
N GLY A 75 64.92 -1.55 44.00
CA GLY A 75 66.18 -1.95 44.63
C GLY A 75 66.53 -3.41 44.32
N THR A 76 67.36 -4.02 45.16
CA THR A 76 67.64 -5.45 45.10
C THR A 76 66.36 -6.26 45.31
N ILE A 77 66.02 -7.13 44.37
CA ILE A 77 64.81 -7.96 44.44
C ILE A 77 65.06 -9.14 45.40
N PRO A 78 64.29 -9.28 46.50
CA PRO A 78 64.37 -10.43 47.37
C PRO A 78 64.01 -11.73 46.66
N ASP A 79 64.59 -12.85 47.09
CA ASP A 79 64.30 -14.17 46.49
C ASP A 79 62.81 -14.54 46.54
N SER A 80 62.09 -14.10 47.58
CA SER A 80 60.65 -14.30 47.70
C SER A 80 59.83 -13.62 46.58
N LEU A 81 60.32 -12.50 46.04
CA LEU A 81 59.65 -11.67 45.04
C LEU A 81 60.16 -11.90 43.60
N LYS A 82 61.17 -12.75 43.38
CA LYS A 82 61.72 -13.02 42.04
C LYS A 82 60.65 -13.47 41.03
N VAL A 83 59.71 -14.32 41.46
CA VAL A 83 58.58 -14.77 40.62
C VAL A 83 57.72 -13.58 40.17
N LEU A 84 57.35 -12.70 41.11
CA LEU A 84 56.56 -11.51 40.80
C LEU A 84 57.33 -10.57 39.87
N TYR A 85 58.62 -10.40 40.11
CA TYR A 85 59.49 -9.57 39.28
C TYR A 85 59.55 -10.08 37.84
N PHE A 86 59.82 -11.38 37.64
CA PHE A 86 59.85 -11.95 36.29
C PHE A 86 58.50 -11.82 35.59
N ASN A 87 57.38 -11.98 36.31
CA ASN A 87 56.05 -11.77 35.76
C ASN A 87 55.80 -10.31 35.35
N ALA A 88 56.08 -9.35 36.22
CA ALA A 88 55.94 -7.93 35.92
C ALA A 88 56.81 -7.49 34.72
N MET A 89 58.07 -7.94 34.66
CA MET A 89 58.96 -7.64 33.55
C MET A 89 58.51 -8.32 32.25
N ASN A 90 58.10 -9.59 32.31
CA ASN A 90 57.55 -10.29 31.15
C ASN A 90 56.35 -9.52 30.59
N ARG A 91 55.39 -9.15 31.44
CA ARG A 91 54.21 -8.37 31.07
C ARG A 91 54.58 -7.04 30.42
N LEU A 92 55.46 -6.27 31.05
CA LEU A 92 55.89 -4.96 30.56
C LEU A 92 56.53 -5.04 29.18
N TYR A 93 57.48 -5.96 28.99
CA TYR A 93 58.13 -6.13 27.69
C TYR A 93 57.20 -6.73 26.64
N SER A 94 56.35 -7.69 26.98
CA SER A 94 55.39 -8.30 26.04
C SER A 94 54.38 -7.28 25.53
N GLU A 95 53.71 -6.53 26.40
CA GLU A 95 52.69 -5.56 25.98
C GLU A 95 53.32 -4.39 25.20
N SER A 96 54.48 -3.90 25.64
CA SER A 96 55.25 -2.89 24.91
C SER A 96 55.65 -3.39 23.51
N ALA A 97 55.98 -4.68 23.38
CA ALA A 97 56.28 -5.30 22.09
C ALA A 97 55.04 -5.43 21.22
N VAL A 98 53.87 -5.79 21.76
CA VAL A 98 52.63 -5.95 20.98
C VAL A 98 52.18 -4.61 20.38
N TYR A 99 52.10 -3.58 21.21
CA TYR A 99 51.58 -2.25 20.83
C TYR A 99 52.65 -1.29 20.29
N GLY A 100 53.92 -1.67 20.33
CA GLY A 100 55.00 -0.93 19.69
C GLY A 100 54.84 -0.85 18.17
N LYS A 101 55.20 0.30 17.58
CA LYS A 101 55.15 0.54 16.12
C LYS A 101 56.43 0.15 15.39
N SER A 102 57.61 0.31 16.02
CA SER A 102 58.91 0.04 15.40
C SER A 102 59.24 -1.45 15.39
N LYS A 103 59.34 -2.07 14.20
CA LYS A 103 59.63 -3.50 14.03
C LYS A 103 60.89 -3.96 14.79
N GLN A 104 61.95 -3.15 14.76
CA GLN A 104 63.21 -3.46 15.45
C GLN A 104 63.00 -3.51 16.97
N ILE A 105 62.37 -2.47 17.54
CA ILE A 105 62.11 -2.39 18.99
C ILE A 105 61.17 -3.52 19.44
N LYS A 106 60.15 -3.86 18.64
CA LYS A 106 59.26 -4.99 18.94
C LYS A 106 60.05 -6.30 19.10
N ALA A 107 60.97 -6.58 18.18
CA ALA A 107 61.78 -7.81 18.23
C ALA A 107 62.67 -7.85 19.48
N GLU A 108 63.30 -6.73 19.83
CA GLU A 108 64.12 -6.62 21.05
C GLU A 108 63.30 -6.83 22.32
N TYR A 109 62.10 -6.24 22.39
CA TYR A 109 61.22 -6.38 23.54
C TYR A 109 60.64 -7.79 23.66
N PHE A 110 60.25 -8.45 22.56
CA PHE A 110 59.86 -9.85 22.60
C PHE A 110 60.99 -10.75 23.11
N LYS A 111 62.23 -10.53 22.64
CA LYS A 111 63.40 -11.29 23.14
C LYS A 111 63.58 -11.14 24.65
N LYS A 112 63.46 -9.92 25.17
CA LYS A 112 63.52 -9.67 26.62
C LYS A 112 62.36 -10.34 27.36
N ALA A 113 61.14 -10.22 26.84
CA ALA A 113 59.96 -10.84 27.41
C ALA A 113 60.11 -12.36 27.50
N ASP A 114 60.64 -13.00 26.45
CA ASP A 114 60.90 -14.43 26.42
C ASP A 114 61.92 -14.85 27.48
N CYS A 115 63.02 -14.11 27.67
CA CYS A 115 63.99 -14.38 28.74
C CYS A 115 63.35 -14.31 30.14
N PHE A 116 62.47 -13.33 30.38
CA PHE A 116 61.74 -13.22 31.65
C PHE A 116 60.70 -14.33 31.81
N ARG A 117 60.02 -14.74 30.72
CA ARG A 117 59.10 -15.88 30.72
C ARG A 117 59.81 -17.17 31.10
N ASP A 118 60.96 -17.44 30.50
CA ASP A 118 61.73 -18.66 30.77
C ASP A 118 62.20 -18.70 32.23
N SER A 119 62.68 -17.55 32.74
CA SER A 119 63.06 -17.39 34.15
C SER A 119 61.87 -17.62 35.10
N LEU A 120 60.69 -17.09 34.76
CA LEU A 120 59.45 -17.26 35.51
C LEU A 120 59.01 -18.74 35.54
N VAL A 121 58.96 -19.39 34.38
CA VAL A 121 58.57 -20.81 34.25
C VAL A 121 59.52 -21.71 35.04
N ASN A 122 60.83 -21.45 35.00
CA ASN A 122 61.81 -22.20 35.78
C ASN A 122 61.63 -21.98 37.29
N ALA A 123 61.50 -20.73 37.74
CA ALA A 123 61.30 -20.41 39.15
C ALA A 123 60.00 -21.00 39.74
N LEU A 124 58.96 -21.16 38.91
CA LEU A 124 57.69 -21.77 39.30
C LEU A 124 57.72 -23.30 39.28
N ARG A 125 58.52 -23.91 38.39
CA ARG A 125 58.72 -25.37 38.32
C ARG A 125 59.31 -25.91 39.63
N ASP A 126 60.28 -25.19 40.20
CA ASP A 126 61.00 -25.62 41.40
C ASP A 126 60.14 -25.55 42.67
N LYS A 127 59.00 -24.83 42.64
CA LYS A 127 58.12 -24.61 43.80
C LYS A 127 57.04 -25.67 44.01
N GLN A 128 56.96 -26.73 43.18
CA GLN A 128 55.94 -27.81 43.28
C GLN A 128 54.51 -27.28 43.57
N LEU A 129 54.03 -26.37 42.73
CA LEU A 129 52.74 -25.70 42.92
C LEU A 129 51.59 -26.73 42.98
N LYS A 130 50.90 -26.79 44.12
CA LYS A 130 49.69 -27.60 44.30
C LYS A 130 48.49 -26.83 43.75
N LEU A 131 47.70 -27.49 42.90
CA LEU A 131 46.42 -26.96 42.38
C LEU A 131 45.26 -27.13 43.38
N SER A 132 45.45 -27.92 44.44
CA SER A 132 44.43 -28.17 45.47
C SER A 132 44.52 -27.16 46.61
N GLY A 133 43.37 -26.58 46.98
CA GLY A 133 43.27 -25.62 48.09
C GLY A 133 43.36 -24.14 47.70
N VAL A 134 43.33 -23.82 46.40
CA VAL A 134 43.50 -22.44 45.90
C VAL A 134 42.38 -21.51 46.39
N ASN A 135 42.76 -20.54 47.19
CA ASN A 135 42.00 -19.39 47.61
C ASN A 135 42.03 -18.31 46.52
N LYS A 136 40.85 -17.98 46.00
CA LYS A 136 40.62 -16.93 44.99
C LYS A 136 41.19 -15.54 45.32
N TYR A 137 41.56 -15.29 46.58
CA TYR A 137 42.11 -14.01 47.03
C TYR A 137 43.62 -14.00 47.24
N ASP A 138 44.31 -15.16 47.13
CA ASP A 138 45.75 -15.23 47.34
C ASP A 138 46.53 -15.15 46.02
N TRP A 139 47.41 -14.16 45.94
CA TRP A 139 48.26 -13.92 44.77
C TRP A 139 49.27 -15.06 44.53
N HIS A 140 49.77 -15.74 45.57
CA HIS A 140 50.73 -16.83 45.41
C HIS A 140 50.11 -18.05 44.73
N GLU A 141 48.83 -18.32 45.02
CA GLU A 141 48.11 -19.47 44.47
C GLU A 141 47.65 -19.19 43.03
N ASN A 142 47.42 -17.91 42.67
CA ASN A 142 47.25 -17.47 41.28
C ASN A 142 48.49 -17.73 40.40
N MET A 143 49.71 -17.79 40.96
CA MET A 143 50.91 -18.06 40.18
C MET A 143 50.97 -19.50 39.65
N ALA A 144 50.25 -20.45 40.27
CA ALA A 144 50.06 -21.78 39.70
C ALA A 144 49.29 -21.71 38.38
N PHE A 145 48.18 -20.97 38.34
CA PHE A 145 47.41 -20.79 37.12
C PHE A 145 48.17 -19.97 36.07
N GLU A 146 48.94 -18.97 36.47
CA GLU A 146 49.80 -18.22 35.54
C GLU A 146 50.89 -19.13 34.93
N TYR A 147 51.46 -20.06 35.70
CA TYR A 147 52.37 -21.07 35.15
C TYR A 147 51.70 -21.89 34.02
N TYR A 148 50.51 -22.44 34.28
CA TYR A 148 49.78 -23.22 33.27
C TYR A 148 49.42 -22.36 32.05
N ARG A 149 48.98 -21.12 32.27
CA ARG A 149 48.73 -20.16 31.20
C ARG A 149 49.93 -19.96 30.30
N LEU A 150 51.10 -19.66 30.88
CA LEU A 150 52.33 -19.46 30.11
C LEU A 150 52.76 -20.73 29.37
N ARG A 151 52.55 -21.91 29.97
CA ARG A 151 52.82 -23.20 29.32
C ARG A 151 51.85 -23.49 28.16
N ILE A 152 50.60 -23.06 28.25
CA ILE A 152 49.61 -23.13 27.17
C ILE A 152 50.04 -22.20 26.02
N ILE A 153 50.36 -20.93 26.33
CA ILE A 153 50.84 -19.95 25.34
C ILE A 153 52.13 -20.46 24.66
N GLN A 154 53.07 -21.00 25.42
CA GLN A 154 54.30 -21.58 24.88
C GLN A 154 54.00 -22.76 23.95
N ALA A 155 53.17 -23.72 24.38
CA ALA A 155 52.79 -24.87 23.55
C ALA A 155 52.11 -24.42 22.25
N ARG A 156 51.27 -23.38 22.32
CA ARG A 156 50.62 -22.76 21.15
C ARG A 156 51.64 -22.11 20.21
N SER A 157 52.62 -21.35 20.75
CA SER A 157 53.70 -20.76 19.95
C SER A 157 54.58 -21.80 19.24
N GLU A 158 54.72 -22.99 19.83
CA GLU A 158 55.42 -24.15 19.26
C GLU A 158 54.52 -24.99 18.32
N LYS A 159 53.28 -24.55 18.06
CA LYS A 159 52.24 -25.28 17.30
C LYS A 159 51.88 -26.66 17.86
N LYS A 160 52.14 -26.89 19.15
CA LYS A 160 51.79 -28.14 19.87
C LYS A 160 50.39 -28.00 20.49
N TYR A 161 49.37 -27.93 19.64
CA TYR A 161 48.01 -27.61 20.09
C TYR A 161 47.40 -28.66 21.03
N ASP A 162 47.64 -29.96 20.81
CA ASP A 162 47.14 -31.02 21.70
C ASP A 162 47.72 -30.89 23.12
N LYS A 163 48.99 -30.45 23.23
CA LYS A 163 49.63 -30.16 24.51
C LYS A 163 49.00 -28.93 25.17
N ALA A 164 48.68 -27.90 24.40
CA ALA A 164 48.00 -26.71 24.92
C ALA A 164 46.59 -27.04 25.45
N ILE A 165 45.83 -27.85 24.72
CA ILE A 165 44.49 -28.31 25.12
C ILE A 165 44.56 -29.17 26.39
N SER A 166 45.41 -30.21 26.40
CA SER A 166 45.54 -31.09 27.57
C SER A 166 45.97 -30.34 28.83
N LEU A 167 46.83 -29.33 28.71
CA LEU A 167 47.17 -28.45 29.83
C LEU A 167 45.96 -27.65 30.31
N ALA A 168 45.16 -27.07 29.41
CA ALA A 168 43.95 -26.34 29.77
C ALA A 168 42.89 -27.25 30.43
N ASP A 169 42.64 -28.43 29.87
CA ASP A 169 41.68 -29.40 30.43
C ASP A 169 42.08 -29.90 31.82
N SER A 170 43.39 -30.04 32.07
CA SER A 170 43.91 -30.49 33.37
C SER A 170 43.62 -29.52 34.52
N ILE A 171 43.41 -28.22 34.22
CA ILE A 171 43.20 -27.19 35.25
C ILE A 171 41.72 -26.83 35.46
N PHE A 172 40.83 -27.05 34.49
CA PHE A 172 39.42 -26.66 34.62
C PHE A 172 38.68 -27.36 35.77
N HIS A 173 39.11 -28.57 36.15
CA HIS A 173 38.53 -29.30 37.29
C HIS A 173 38.79 -28.61 38.65
N TYR A 174 39.78 -27.70 38.71
CA TYR A 174 40.14 -26.95 39.91
C TYR A 174 39.57 -25.52 39.92
N LEU A 175 38.90 -25.10 38.85
CA LEU A 175 38.44 -23.73 38.66
C LEU A 175 36.91 -23.65 38.72
N SER A 176 36.38 -22.72 39.50
CA SER A 176 34.94 -22.45 39.49
C SER A 176 34.56 -21.61 38.27
N PRO A 177 33.47 -21.94 37.54
CA PRO A 177 32.96 -21.12 36.43
C PRO A 177 32.56 -19.68 36.79
N ASP A 178 32.49 -19.35 38.08
CA ASP A 178 32.11 -18.02 38.57
C ASP A 178 33.34 -17.18 38.97
N GLU A 179 34.56 -17.67 38.69
CA GLU A 179 35.82 -17.00 39.02
C GLU A 179 36.48 -16.36 37.80
N HIS A 180 37.13 -15.22 38.00
CA HIS A 180 37.86 -14.52 36.92
C HIS A 180 38.99 -15.38 36.33
N ILE A 181 39.65 -16.23 37.13
CA ILE A 181 40.73 -17.11 36.64
C ILE A 181 40.18 -18.11 35.61
N TYR A 182 38.97 -18.65 35.84
CA TYR A 182 38.29 -19.50 34.86
C TYR A 182 38.07 -18.73 33.56
N ALA A 183 37.67 -17.45 33.64
CA ALA A 183 37.49 -16.62 32.46
C ALA A 183 38.78 -16.49 31.63
N ILE A 184 39.92 -16.23 32.28
CA ILE A 184 41.23 -16.14 31.61
C ILE A 184 41.60 -17.48 30.95
N MET A 185 41.46 -18.60 31.66
CA MET A 185 41.81 -19.92 31.11
C MET A 185 40.88 -20.34 29.97
N ALA A 186 39.58 -20.06 30.08
CA ALA A 186 38.61 -20.30 29.02
C ALA A 186 38.92 -19.45 27.77
N TYR A 187 39.40 -18.21 27.96
CA TYR A 187 39.85 -17.37 26.85
C TYR A 187 41.07 -17.99 26.14
N GLU A 188 42.12 -18.39 26.87
CA GLU A 188 43.32 -19.00 26.28
C GLU A 188 43.02 -20.32 25.56
N HIS A 189 42.06 -21.09 26.08
CA HIS A 189 41.59 -22.29 25.41
C HIS A 189 40.83 -21.96 24.12
N SER A 190 40.01 -20.89 24.11
CA SER A 190 39.34 -20.42 22.89
C SER A 190 40.33 -19.96 21.82
N VAL A 191 41.43 -19.29 22.19
CA VAL A 191 42.48 -18.88 21.25
C VAL A 191 43.20 -20.09 20.67
N THR A 192 43.48 -21.10 21.48
CA THR A 192 44.06 -22.37 20.99
C THR A 192 43.16 -23.03 19.94
N LEU A 193 41.84 -23.06 20.17
CA LEU A 193 40.87 -23.62 19.22
C LEU A 193 40.74 -22.78 17.94
N GLU A 194 40.91 -21.46 18.04
CA GLU A 194 40.97 -20.56 16.87
C GLU A 194 42.15 -20.91 15.96
N GLU A 195 43.35 -21.08 16.53
CA GLU A 195 44.56 -21.42 15.77
C GLU A 195 44.49 -22.82 15.13
N MET A 196 43.66 -23.72 15.68
CA MET A 196 43.34 -25.02 15.09
C MET A 196 42.24 -24.97 14.02
N GLY A 197 41.61 -23.82 13.80
CA GLY A 197 40.47 -23.67 12.89
C GLY A 197 39.14 -24.22 13.43
N ASN A 198 39.04 -24.55 14.72
CA ASN A 198 37.81 -25.02 15.35
C ASN A 198 36.96 -23.83 15.84
N TYR A 199 36.26 -23.19 14.90
CA TYR A 199 35.48 -21.99 15.17
C TYR A 199 34.27 -22.20 16.11
N ILE A 200 33.64 -23.38 16.07
CA ILE A 200 32.52 -23.71 16.96
C ILE A 200 33.03 -23.85 18.39
N GLY A 201 34.08 -24.64 18.59
CA GLY A 201 34.72 -24.83 19.90
C GLY A 201 35.22 -23.50 20.47
N ARG A 202 35.89 -22.69 19.64
CA ARG A 202 36.28 -21.32 19.98
C ARG A 202 35.11 -20.51 20.52
N LEU A 203 33.99 -20.46 19.79
CA LEU A 203 32.82 -19.68 20.20
C LEU A 203 32.24 -20.16 21.53
N CYS A 204 32.14 -21.47 21.74
CA CYS A 204 31.67 -22.05 23.00
C CYS A 204 32.54 -21.64 24.19
N TRP A 205 33.86 -21.77 24.07
CA TRP A 205 34.80 -21.43 25.15
C TRP A 205 34.92 -19.93 25.38
N LEU A 206 34.90 -19.13 24.31
CA LEU A 206 34.88 -17.68 24.41
C LEU A 206 33.62 -17.18 25.13
N THR A 207 32.48 -17.83 24.89
CA THR A 207 31.22 -17.53 25.58
C THR A 207 31.29 -17.92 27.06
N ARG A 208 31.89 -19.07 27.40
CA ARG A 208 32.15 -19.46 28.80
C ARG A 208 33.03 -18.44 29.51
N SER A 209 34.07 -17.94 28.84
CA SER A 209 34.93 -16.88 29.37
C SER A 209 34.15 -15.60 29.67
N ALA A 210 33.36 -15.11 28.70
CA ALA A 210 32.55 -13.91 28.90
C ALA A 210 31.51 -14.07 30.03
N ILE A 211 30.86 -15.23 30.14
CA ILE A 211 29.91 -15.51 31.24
C ILE A 211 30.61 -15.44 32.60
N ALA A 212 31.81 -16.02 32.72
CA ALA A 212 32.57 -16.02 33.97
C ALA A 212 33.01 -14.60 34.37
N ASP A 213 33.47 -13.77 33.43
CA ASP A 213 33.78 -12.36 33.68
C ASP A 213 32.54 -11.57 34.14
N VAL A 214 31.39 -11.79 33.50
CA VAL A 214 30.12 -11.14 33.88
C VAL A 214 29.72 -11.55 35.30
N ARG A 215 29.80 -12.85 35.63
CA ARG A 215 29.41 -13.37 36.97
C ARG A 215 30.36 -12.91 38.08
N SER A 216 31.64 -12.77 37.76
CA SER A 216 32.65 -12.26 38.70
C SER A 216 32.65 -10.74 38.79
N GLY A 217 31.86 -10.04 37.96
CA GLY A 217 31.72 -8.58 37.98
C GLY A 217 32.94 -7.85 37.42
N VAL A 218 33.78 -8.53 36.65
CA VAL A 218 35.03 -8.00 36.10
C VAL A 218 34.74 -7.02 34.98
N THR A 219 35.29 -5.82 35.08
CA THR A 219 35.13 -4.77 34.07
C THR A 219 36.28 -4.78 33.06
N ASP A 220 37.44 -5.34 33.43
CA ASP A 220 38.53 -5.60 32.48
C ASP A 220 38.33 -6.92 31.72
N ASN A 221 37.32 -7.00 30.84
CA ASN A 221 37.03 -8.23 30.09
C ASN A 221 37.30 -8.10 28.57
N GLY A 222 38.21 -8.93 28.06
CA GLY A 222 38.51 -9.01 26.62
C GLY A 222 37.53 -9.90 25.84
N SER A 223 36.85 -10.82 26.52
CA SER A 223 36.02 -11.85 25.87
C SER A 223 34.76 -11.28 25.25
N SER A 224 34.12 -10.29 25.89
CA SER A 224 32.90 -9.64 25.38
C SER A 224 33.16 -8.86 24.09
N TRP A 225 34.28 -8.12 24.02
CA TRP A 225 34.70 -7.44 22.80
C TRP A 225 35.05 -8.43 21.68
N THR A 226 35.72 -9.54 22.02
CA THR A 226 36.03 -10.61 21.05
C THR A 226 34.75 -11.29 20.52
N LEU A 227 33.74 -11.49 21.38
CA LEU A 227 32.42 -11.99 20.97
C LEU A 227 31.70 -10.98 20.07
N ALA A 228 31.76 -9.69 20.39
CA ALA A 228 31.18 -8.65 19.53
C ALA A 228 31.75 -8.72 18.11
N ASN A 229 33.08 -8.85 17.99
CA ASN A 229 33.75 -9.01 16.71
C ASN A 229 33.29 -10.27 15.97
N THR A 230 33.19 -11.39 16.70
CA THR A 230 32.75 -12.67 16.13
C THR A 230 31.31 -12.61 15.63
N MET A 231 30.39 -12.03 16.41
CA MET A 231 28.99 -11.86 16.02
C MET A 231 28.83 -10.91 14.83
N PHE A 232 29.66 -9.86 14.77
CA PHE A 232 29.66 -8.91 13.65
C PHE A 232 30.01 -9.61 12.34
N HIS A 233 31.10 -10.38 12.31
CA HIS A 233 31.51 -11.14 11.12
C HIS A 233 30.56 -12.27 10.75
N GLN A 234 29.79 -12.81 11.70
CA GLN A 234 28.71 -13.77 11.43
C GLN A 234 27.39 -13.12 10.97
N GLY A 235 27.34 -11.79 10.82
CA GLY A 235 26.14 -11.06 10.40
C GLY A 235 25.10 -10.86 11.51
N SER A 236 25.38 -11.27 12.74
CA SER A 236 24.51 -11.10 13.91
C SER A 236 24.69 -9.71 14.53
N LEU A 237 24.29 -8.68 13.79
CA LEU A 237 24.56 -7.27 14.14
C LEU A 237 23.95 -6.84 15.48
N ASP A 238 22.76 -7.35 15.83
CA ASP A 238 22.07 -6.99 17.08
C ASP A 238 22.84 -7.52 18.30
N ARG A 239 23.39 -8.75 18.21
CA ARG A 239 24.26 -9.33 19.25
C ARG A 239 25.61 -8.63 19.29
N ALA A 240 26.18 -8.33 18.13
CA ALA A 240 27.43 -7.58 18.03
C ALA A 240 27.30 -6.21 18.73
N LEU A 241 26.19 -5.49 18.48
CA LEU A 241 25.89 -4.22 19.12
C LEU A 241 25.70 -4.36 20.63
N LEU A 242 24.96 -5.39 21.08
CA LEU A 242 24.78 -5.65 22.51
C LEU A 242 26.13 -5.87 23.21
N TYR A 243 26.97 -6.76 22.67
CA TYR A 243 28.23 -7.13 23.29
C TYR A 243 29.25 -5.99 23.23
N ILE A 244 29.30 -5.22 22.13
CA ILE A 244 30.23 -4.09 22.05
C ILE A 244 29.85 -2.97 23.01
N ASN A 245 28.56 -2.68 23.18
CA ASN A 245 28.10 -1.66 24.13
C ASN A 245 28.38 -2.07 25.58
N TYR A 246 28.25 -3.36 25.90
CA TYR A 246 28.68 -3.89 27.19
C TYR A 246 30.18 -3.67 27.43
N SER A 247 31.02 -3.99 26.45
CA SER A 247 32.48 -3.75 26.53
C SER A 247 32.84 -2.27 26.64
N VAL A 248 32.16 -1.38 25.91
CA VAL A 248 32.39 0.07 25.99
C VAL A 248 32.05 0.61 27.38
N ASN A 249 30.92 0.19 27.96
CA ASN A 249 30.53 0.60 29.31
C ASN A 249 31.57 0.14 30.35
N ASN A 250 31.94 -1.14 30.29
CA ASN A 250 32.96 -1.71 31.17
C ASN A 250 34.32 -1.03 31.03
N ALA A 251 34.74 -0.67 29.80
CA ALA A 251 35.97 0.09 29.59
C ALA A 251 35.92 1.48 30.24
N GLY A 252 34.75 2.12 30.24
CA GLY A 252 34.51 3.37 30.96
C GLY A 252 34.60 3.22 32.49
N ILE A 253 34.10 2.12 33.05
CA ILE A 253 34.22 1.82 34.49
C ILE A 253 35.66 1.46 34.85
N PHE A 254 36.29 0.59 34.08
CA PHE A 254 37.67 0.16 34.31
C PHE A 254 38.66 1.33 34.16
N ASN A 255 38.37 2.26 33.26
CA ASN A 255 39.11 3.51 33.07
C ASN A 255 40.60 3.31 32.70
N ALA A 256 40.86 2.54 31.63
CA ALA A 256 42.20 2.30 31.10
C ALA A 256 42.33 2.75 29.63
N GLN A 257 43.38 3.52 29.33
CA GLN A 257 43.61 4.10 28.01
C GLN A 257 43.68 3.04 26.90
N LEU A 258 44.39 1.93 27.14
CA LEU A 258 44.55 0.86 26.15
C LEU A 258 43.21 0.24 25.74
N ARG A 259 42.27 0.05 26.69
CA ARG A 259 40.96 -0.55 26.41
C ARG A 259 40.10 0.32 25.51
N HIS A 260 40.10 1.63 25.73
CA HIS A 260 39.41 2.56 24.83
C HIS A 260 39.98 2.49 23.41
N LEU A 261 41.31 2.41 23.26
CA LEU A 261 41.96 2.30 21.95
C LEU A 261 41.63 0.98 21.23
N GLN A 262 41.50 -0.13 21.96
CA GLN A 262 41.15 -1.44 21.41
C GLN A 262 39.68 -1.52 20.96
N ILE A 263 38.77 -1.00 21.78
CA ILE A 263 37.32 -1.22 21.62
C ILE A 263 36.72 -0.24 20.60
N SER A 264 37.19 1.01 20.57
CA SER A 264 36.57 2.09 19.79
C SER A 264 36.46 1.82 18.28
N PRO A 265 37.48 1.28 17.58
CA PRO A 265 37.38 1.05 16.13
C PRO A 265 36.24 0.09 15.77
N LEU A 266 36.13 -1.03 16.51
CA LEU A 266 35.06 -2.01 16.31
C LEU A 266 33.69 -1.44 16.72
N GLY A 267 33.63 -0.71 17.83
CA GLY A 267 32.42 -0.01 18.28
C GLY A 267 31.87 0.94 17.23
N ASN A 268 32.73 1.78 16.65
CA ASN A 268 32.34 2.70 15.59
C ASN A 268 31.84 1.95 14.35
N LEU A 269 32.54 0.89 13.92
CA LEU A 269 32.15 0.09 12.76
C LEU A 269 30.79 -0.59 12.95
N ILE A 270 30.56 -1.21 14.10
CA ILE A 270 29.28 -1.86 14.44
C ILE A 270 28.16 -0.82 14.50
N ASN A 271 28.38 0.32 15.16
CA ASN A 271 27.39 1.39 15.27
C ASN A 271 27.02 1.99 13.91
N GLN A 272 28.00 2.18 13.03
CA GLN A 272 27.77 2.64 11.65
C GLN A 272 26.95 1.62 10.86
N SER A 273 27.33 0.34 10.92
CA SER A 273 26.61 -0.75 10.23
C SER A 273 25.17 -0.87 10.74
N TYR A 274 24.95 -0.75 12.05
CA TYR A 274 23.62 -0.78 12.65
C TYR A 274 22.78 0.44 12.24
N SER A 275 23.38 1.62 12.23
CA SER A 275 22.73 2.85 11.77
C SER A 275 22.32 2.76 10.30
N GLN A 276 23.15 2.14 9.45
CA GLN A 276 22.82 1.88 8.04
C GLN A 276 21.65 0.90 7.90
N LYS A 277 21.64 -0.21 8.66
CA LYS A 277 20.51 -1.16 8.72
C LYS A 277 19.21 -0.44 9.09
N MET A 278 19.25 0.42 10.10
CA MET A 278 18.08 1.19 10.55
C MET A 278 17.61 2.20 9.51
N LYS A 279 18.53 2.90 8.84
CA LYS A 279 18.19 3.83 7.76
C LYS A 279 17.51 3.12 6.59
N ALA A 280 18.08 2.01 6.10
CA ALA A 280 17.48 1.24 5.02
C ALA A 280 16.07 0.74 5.36
N MET A 281 15.88 0.24 6.59
CA MET A 281 14.55 -0.17 7.07
C MET A 281 13.57 1.02 7.13
N SER A 282 14.02 2.17 7.62
CA SER A 282 13.21 3.40 7.66
C SER A 282 12.84 3.90 6.27
N GLU A 283 13.76 3.82 5.29
CA GLU A 283 13.51 4.22 3.91
C GLU A 283 12.48 3.30 3.25
N HIS A 284 12.59 1.98 3.42
CA HIS A 284 11.58 1.03 2.93
C HIS A 284 10.20 1.29 3.54
N LEU A 285 10.14 1.57 4.84
CA LEU A 285 8.89 1.93 5.51
C LEU A 285 8.31 3.25 4.94
N ALA A 286 9.15 4.25 4.71
CA ALA A 286 8.73 5.52 4.12
C ALA A 286 8.16 5.34 2.70
N TRP A 287 8.78 4.49 1.86
CA TRP A 287 8.25 4.14 0.55
C TRP A 287 6.90 3.41 0.63
N ALA A 288 6.75 2.47 1.57
CA ALA A 288 5.50 1.75 1.78
C ALA A 288 4.35 2.70 2.22
N VAL A 289 4.63 3.60 3.15
CA VAL A 289 3.67 4.62 3.61
C VAL A 289 3.29 5.57 2.47
N SER A 290 4.26 6.00 1.66
CA SER A 290 4.01 6.84 0.49
C SER A 290 3.10 6.15 -0.52
N GLY A 291 3.32 4.84 -0.77
CA GLY A 291 2.46 4.02 -1.62
C GLY A 291 1.02 3.93 -1.09
N LEU A 292 0.84 3.76 0.22
CA LEU A 292 -0.48 3.73 0.85
C LEU A 292 -1.22 5.07 0.68
N ILE A 293 -0.52 6.20 0.87
CA ILE A 293 -1.10 7.53 0.68
C ILE A 293 -1.55 7.73 -0.78
N CYS A 294 -0.72 7.33 -1.75
CA CYS A 294 -1.08 7.38 -3.16
C CYS A 294 -2.33 6.52 -3.47
N LEU A 295 -2.41 5.31 -2.90
CA LEU A 295 -3.58 4.45 -3.05
C LEU A 295 -4.85 5.11 -2.50
N LEU A 296 -4.76 5.74 -1.33
CA LEU A 296 -5.89 6.45 -0.72
C LEU A 296 -6.35 7.63 -1.57
N ILE A 297 -5.43 8.36 -2.19
CA ILE A 297 -5.77 9.45 -3.13
C ILE A 297 -6.50 8.90 -4.36
N ILE A 298 -6.05 7.77 -4.94
CA ILE A 298 -6.72 7.14 -6.08
C ILE A 298 -8.15 6.71 -5.70
N ILE A 299 -8.33 6.08 -4.54
CA ILE A 299 -9.65 5.69 -4.03
C ILE A 299 -10.54 6.92 -3.86
N LEU A 300 -10.02 8.01 -3.29
CA LEU A 300 -10.76 9.25 -3.13
C LEU A 300 -11.20 9.84 -4.48
N LEU A 301 -10.31 9.85 -5.48
CA LEU A 301 -10.63 10.33 -6.83
C LEU A 301 -11.70 9.47 -7.50
N LEU A 302 -11.60 8.14 -7.40
CA LEU A 302 -12.63 7.22 -7.91
C LEU A 302 -13.96 7.45 -7.22
N PHE A 303 -13.96 7.64 -5.90
CA PHE A 303 -15.17 7.96 -5.13
C PHE A 303 -15.81 9.26 -5.62
N LEU A 304 -15.04 10.34 -5.75
CA LEU A 304 -15.54 11.61 -6.29
C LEU A 304 -16.06 11.46 -7.73
N PHE A 305 -15.37 10.68 -8.57
CA PHE A 305 -15.80 10.38 -9.93
C PHE A 305 -17.14 9.64 -9.96
N THR A 306 -17.35 8.64 -9.11
CA THR A 306 -18.64 7.92 -9.02
C THR A 306 -19.77 8.85 -8.60
N ILE A 307 -19.56 9.74 -7.62
CA ILE A 307 -20.56 10.74 -7.21
C ILE A 307 -20.90 11.67 -8.38
N HIS A 308 -19.90 12.14 -9.13
CA HIS A 308 -20.12 12.98 -10.30
C HIS A 308 -20.95 12.26 -11.36
N GLN A 309 -20.63 11.00 -11.65
CA GLN A 309 -21.36 10.19 -12.63
C GLN A 309 -22.81 9.93 -12.21
N ILE A 310 -23.07 9.63 -10.93
CA ILE A 310 -24.43 9.45 -10.40
C ILE A 310 -25.24 10.75 -10.55
N LYS A 311 -24.67 11.90 -10.21
CA LYS A 311 -25.33 13.21 -10.38
C LYS A 311 -25.66 13.48 -11.85
N ARG A 312 -24.73 13.20 -12.77
CA ARG A 312 -24.92 13.35 -14.21
C ARG A 312 -26.02 12.42 -14.73
N LEU A 313 -26.01 11.15 -14.32
CA LEU A 313 -27.00 10.15 -14.70
C LEU A 313 -28.41 10.56 -14.23
N ASN A 314 -28.53 11.01 -12.98
CA ASN A 314 -29.81 11.48 -12.44
C ASN A 314 -30.35 12.70 -13.18
N ALA A 315 -29.48 13.65 -13.56
CA ALA A 315 -29.88 14.80 -14.38
C ALA A 315 -30.34 14.38 -15.79
N MET A 316 -29.66 13.41 -16.41
CA MET A 316 -30.05 12.86 -17.71
C MET A 316 -31.39 12.11 -17.63
N ASN A 317 -31.57 11.27 -16.61
CA ASN A 317 -32.83 10.55 -16.38
C ASN A 317 -34.00 11.51 -16.16
N LYS A 318 -33.82 12.58 -15.38
CA LYS A 318 -34.86 13.59 -15.16
C LYS A 318 -35.25 14.27 -16.48
N LYS A 319 -34.26 14.67 -17.29
CA LYS A 319 -34.51 15.27 -18.60
C LYS A 319 -35.20 14.31 -19.56
N GLN A 320 -34.83 13.03 -19.54
CA GLN A 320 -35.48 11.99 -20.33
C GLN A 320 -36.94 11.77 -19.91
N GLN A 321 -37.23 11.81 -18.61
CA GLN A 321 -38.59 11.72 -18.10
C GLN A 321 -39.44 12.92 -18.53
N GLU A 322 -38.92 14.15 -18.41
CA GLU A 322 -39.59 15.37 -18.88
C GLU A 322 -39.91 15.30 -20.39
N LEU A 323 -38.94 14.85 -21.20
CA LEU A 323 -39.14 14.66 -22.65
C LEU A 323 -40.23 13.60 -22.96
N ASN A 324 -40.23 12.48 -22.24
CA ASN A 324 -41.25 11.44 -22.42
C ASN A 324 -42.65 11.95 -22.03
N GLU A 325 -42.76 12.71 -20.94
CA GLU A 325 -44.03 13.32 -20.51
C GLU A 325 -44.54 14.30 -21.58
N GLN A 326 -43.68 15.17 -22.10
CA GLN A 326 -44.02 16.09 -23.18
C GLN A 326 -44.46 15.35 -24.46
N LEU A 327 -43.74 14.31 -24.85
CA LEU A 327 -44.07 13.50 -26.01
C LEU A 327 -45.44 12.82 -25.84
N SER A 328 -45.71 12.29 -24.65
CA SER A 328 -46.99 11.66 -24.32
C SER A 328 -48.15 12.68 -24.36
N ALA A 329 -47.94 13.89 -23.86
CA ALA A 329 -48.93 14.96 -23.88
C ALA A 329 -49.22 15.43 -25.31
N LEU A 330 -48.18 15.59 -26.13
CA LEU A 330 -48.33 15.96 -27.54
C LEU A 330 -49.10 14.89 -28.31
N ASN A 331 -48.79 13.61 -28.08
CA ASN A 331 -49.47 12.50 -28.74
C ASN A 331 -50.97 12.43 -28.36
N ARG A 332 -51.30 12.66 -27.07
CA ARG A 332 -52.70 12.81 -26.63
C ARG A 332 -53.40 13.96 -27.35
N LYS A 333 -52.74 15.13 -27.45
CA LYS A 333 -53.31 16.30 -28.12
C LYS A 333 -53.59 16.05 -29.60
N LEU A 334 -52.65 15.41 -30.31
CA LEU A 334 -52.85 14.99 -31.70
C LEU A 334 -54.04 14.05 -31.85
N THR A 335 -54.15 13.05 -30.97
CA THR A 335 -55.26 12.10 -30.98
C THR A 335 -56.60 12.82 -30.76
N THR A 336 -56.68 13.75 -29.81
CA THR A 336 -57.90 14.52 -29.56
C THR A 336 -58.27 15.43 -30.73
N LEU A 337 -57.30 16.09 -31.36
CA LEU A 337 -57.54 16.98 -32.50
C LEU A 337 -58.06 16.19 -33.70
N ASN A 338 -57.45 15.03 -33.97
CA ASN A 338 -57.85 14.16 -35.07
C ASN A 338 -59.29 13.63 -34.88
N ASN A 339 -59.64 13.21 -33.66
CA ASN A 339 -61.01 12.80 -33.34
C ASN A 339 -62.02 13.94 -33.52
N SER A 340 -61.68 15.16 -33.09
CA SER A 340 -62.56 16.33 -33.23
C SER A 340 -62.77 16.74 -34.69
N LEU A 341 -61.72 16.68 -35.52
CA LEU A 341 -61.84 16.93 -36.96
C LEU A 341 -62.77 15.91 -37.63
N LYS A 342 -62.61 14.63 -37.30
CA LYS A 342 -63.47 13.55 -37.81
C LYS A 342 -64.94 13.76 -37.43
N GLU A 343 -65.21 14.17 -36.19
CA GLU A 343 -66.57 14.46 -35.71
C GLU A 343 -67.19 15.68 -36.41
N SER A 344 -66.43 16.78 -36.54
CA SER A 344 -66.87 17.99 -37.24
C SER A 344 -67.26 17.70 -38.70
N ASN A 345 -66.47 16.89 -39.40
CA ASN A 345 -66.77 16.51 -40.79
C ASN A 345 -68.05 15.67 -40.88
N HIS A 346 -68.23 14.72 -39.97
CA HIS A 346 -69.44 13.91 -39.92
C HIS A 346 -70.71 14.76 -39.69
N VAL A 347 -70.66 15.77 -38.82
CA VAL A 347 -71.79 16.68 -38.58
C VAL A 347 -72.15 17.50 -39.82
N LYS A 348 -71.15 17.99 -40.57
CA LYS A 348 -71.39 18.73 -41.83
C LYS A 348 -72.09 17.87 -42.87
N GLU A 349 -71.70 16.61 -43.01
CA GLU A 349 -72.34 15.65 -43.93
C GLU A 349 -73.81 15.43 -43.59
N LEU A 350 -74.13 15.18 -42.31
CA LEU A 350 -75.51 15.00 -41.84
C LEU A 350 -76.39 16.22 -42.14
N PHE A 351 -75.84 17.43 -41.98
CA PHE A 351 -76.57 18.67 -42.22
C PHE A 351 -76.99 18.83 -43.69
N ILE A 352 -76.10 18.54 -44.66
CA ILE A 352 -76.44 18.62 -46.09
C ILE A 352 -77.57 17.64 -46.43
N CYS A 353 -77.48 16.41 -45.93
CA CYS A 353 -78.51 15.38 -46.14
C CYS A 353 -79.88 15.84 -45.61
N GLN A 354 -79.93 16.40 -44.40
CA GLN A 354 -81.18 16.89 -43.82
C GLN A 354 -81.75 18.09 -44.59
N TYR A 355 -80.90 19.04 -44.99
CA TYR A 355 -81.31 20.19 -45.79
C TYR A 355 -81.94 19.76 -47.13
N LEU A 356 -81.33 18.79 -47.80
CA LEU A 356 -81.82 18.23 -49.06
C LEU A 356 -83.21 17.59 -48.93
N GLU A 357 -83.43 16.83 -47.85
CA GLU A 357 -84.73 16.20 -47.60
C GLU A 357 -85.84 17.25 -47.44
N VAL A 358 -85.61 18.26 -46.60
CA VAL A 358 -86.57 19.34 -46.34
C VAL A 358 -86.89 20.12 -47.63
N TYR A 359 -85.88 20.48 -48.41
CA TYR A 359 -86.08 21.25 -49.63
C TYR A 359 -86.81 20.44 -50.71
N SER A 360 -86.51 19.13 -50.83
CA SER A 360 -87.23 18.24 -51.76
C SER A 360 -88.72 18.11 -51.39
N GLU A 361 -89.04 18.11 -50.09
CA GLU A 361 -90.43 18.07 -49.63
C GLU A 361 -91.15 19.39 -49.92
N TYR A 362 -90.47 20.52 -49.70
CA TYR A 362 -90.98 21.85 -50.05
C TYR A 362 -91.38 21.93 -51.53
N ILE A 363 -90.49 21.52 -52.44
CA ILE A 363 -90.77 21.53 -53.89
C ILE A 363 -91.98 20.65 -54.22
N ARG A 364 -92.08 19.46 -53.62
CA ARG A 364 -93.23 18.56 -53.84
C ARG A 364 -94.54 19.17 -53.37
N ARG A 365 -94.55 19.79 -52.17
CA ARG A 365 -95.73 20.48 -51.64
C ARG A 365 -96.12 21.66 -52.53
N LEU A 366 -95.14 22.45 -52.97
CA LEU A 366 -95.36 23.58 -53.87
C LEU A 366 -95.97 23.14 -55.20
N ASN A 367 -95.43 22.09 -55.83
CA ASN A 367 -95.96 21.51 -57.07
C ASN A 367 -97.42 21.06 -56.89
N LYS A 368 -97.73 20.36 -55.80
CA LYS A 368 -99.09 19.89 -55.49
C LYS A 368 -100.07 21.05 -55.29
N LEU A 369 -99.67 22.10 -54.59
CA LEU A 369 -100.48 23.29 -54.35
C LEU A 369 -100.70 24.09 -55.64
N ALA A 370 -99.64 24.33 -56.42
CA ALA A 370 -99.71 25.09 -57.66
C ALA A 370 -100.61 24.42 -58.70
N ARG A 371 -100.57 23.08 -58.81
CA ARG A 371 -101.50 22.31 -59.66
C ARG A 371 -102.94 22.37 -59.16
N LYS A 372 -103.16 22.27 -57.84
CA LYS A 372 -104.49 22.33 -57.24
C LYS A 372 -105.13 23.73 -57.36
N ALA A 373 -104.31 24.79 -57.38
CA ALA A 373 -104.73 26.17 -57.56
C ALA A 373 -105.05 26.55 -59.03
N GLY A 374 -104.89 25.62 -59.99
CA GLY A 374 -105.22 25.88 -61.40
C GLY A 374 -104.32 26.92 -62.08
N MET A 375 -103.11 27.15 -61.55
CA MET A 375 -102.15 28.08 -62.15
C MET A 375 -101.82 27.63 -63.58
N LYS A 376 -101.81 28.56 -64.55
CA LYS A 376 -101.58 28.22 -65.96
C LYS A 376 -100.11 27.87 -66.26
N ASP A 377 -99.17 28.38 -65.45
CA ASP A 377 -97.72 28.28 -65.71
C ASP A 377 -96.95 27.45 -64.66
N VAL A 378 -97.59 26.45 -64.06
CA VAL A 378 -96.95 25.57 -63.05
C VAL A 378 -95.66 24.95 -63.58
N GLY A 379 -95.60 24.63 -64.89
CA GLY A 379 -94.41 24.08 -65.52
C GLY A 379 -93.20 24.99 -65.47
N GLU A 380 -93.37 26.30 -65.71
CA GLU A 380 -92.27 27.28 -65.65
C GLU A 380 -91.86 27.59 -64.21
N LEU A 381 -92.84 27.71 -63.30
CA LEU A 381 -92.58 27.90 -61.88
C LEU A 381 -91.73 26.75 -61.31
N MET A 382 -92.09 25.50 -61.60
CA MET A 382 -91.32 24.33 -61.14
C MET A 382 -89.92 24.26 -61.76
N LYS A 383 -89.76 24.66 -63.03
CA LYS A 383 -88.44 24.76 -63.65
C LYS A 383 -87.55 25.79 -62.94
N SER A 384 -88.10 26.96 -62.60
CA SER A 384 -87.38 28.01 -61.87
C SER A 384 -86.98 27.55 -60.46
N GLU A 385 -87.91 26.99 -59.70
CA GLU A 385 -87.64 26.51 -58.34
C GLU A 385 -86.64 25.34 -58.32
N MET A 386 -86.66 24.46 -59.33
CA MET A 386 -85.67 23.40 -59.48
C MET A 386 -84.28 23.92 -59.87
N ALA A 387 -84.22 24.92 -60.75
CA ALA A 387 -82.95 25.57 -61.07
C ALA A 387 -82.32 26.23 -59.83
N GLN A 388 -83.14 26.89 -58.99
CA GLN A 388 -82.69 27.46 -57.72
C GLN A 388 -82.23 26.38 -56.72
N PHE A 389 -82.97 25.27 -56.61
CA PHE A 389 -82.58 24.14 -55.76
C PHE A 389 -81.22 23.57 -56.18
N TYR A 390 -81.04 23.29 -57.47
CA TYR A 390 -79.77 22.77 -57.99
C TYR A 390 -78.63 23.74 -57.76
N ASN A 391 -78.82 25.03 -58.03
CA ASN A 391 -77.78 26.03 -57.78
C ASN A 391 -77.37 26.09 -56.30
N ARG A 392 -78.34 26.03 -55.37
CA ARG A 392 -78.05 26.01 -53.92
C ARG A 392 -77.35 24.73 -53.49
N PHE A 393 -77.80 23.57 -53.98
CA PHE A 393 -77.16 22.29 -53.70
C PHE A 393 -75.72 22.28 -54.19
N ASP A 394 -75.50 22.62 -55.47
CA ASP A 394 -74.19 22.60 -56.10
C ASP A 394 -73.19 23.49 -55.34
N ASN A 395 -73.58 24.73 -55.02
CA ASN A 395 -72.75 25.65 -54.25
C ASN A 395 -72.44 25.13 -52.84
N THR A 396 -73.45 24.61 -52.14
CA THR A 396 -73.27 24.10 -50.77
C THR A 396 -72.35 22.89 -50.76
N PHE A 397 -72.57 21.95 -51.68
CA PHE A 397 -71.79 20.73 -51.80
C PHE A 397 -70.33 21.03 -52.16
N LEU A 398 -70.09 21.90 -53.17
CA LEU A 398 -68.74 22.28 -53.57
C LEU A 398 -68.02 23.15 -52.53
N SER A 399 -68.74 23.89 -51.67
CA SER A 399 -68.09 24.58 -50.54
C SER A 399 -67.47 23.63 -49.51
N ILE A 400 -67.99 22.40 -49.43
CA ILE A 400 -67.57 21.36 -48.49
C ILE A 400 -66.60 20.38 -49.17
N TYR A 401 -66.79 20.12 -50.46
CA TYR A 401 -65.93 19.28 -51.29
C TYR A 401 -65.45 20.05 -52.53
N PRO A 402 -64.55 21.04 -52.38
CA PRO A 402 -64.16 21.92 -53.49
C PRO A 402 -63.43 21.19 -54.62
N ASN A 403 -62.74 20.09 -54.31
CA ASN A 403 -62.02 19.28 -55.30
C ASN A 403 -62.88 18.13 -55.88
N PHE A 404 -64.16 18.05 -55.54
CA PHE A 404 -65.00 16.90 -55.91
C PHE A 404 -65.00 16.63 -57.42
N ILE A 405 -65.12 17.67 -58.25
CA ILE A 405 -65.19 17.50 -59.70
C ILE A 405 -63.87 16.93 -60.24
N GLU A 406 -62.74 17.40 -59.73
CA GLU A 406 -61.41 16.95 -60.13
C GLU A 406 -61.17 15.50 -59.70
N GLU A 407 -61.40 15.20 -58.41
CA GLU A 407 -61.24 13.85 -57.88
C GLU A 407 -62.21 12.86 -58.52
N PHE A 408 -63.46 13.26 -58.75
CA PHE A 408 -64.46 12.44 -59.43
C PHE A 408 -64.04 12.17 -60.89
N ASN A 409 -63.58 13.17 -61.63
CA ASN A 409 -63.12 12.98 -63.01
C ASN A 409 -61.83 12.14 -63.09
N SER A 410 -61.00 12.10 -62.04
CA SER A 410 -59.85 11.18 -61.96
C SER A 410 -60.27 9.70 -61.94
N LEU A 411 -61.52 9.41 -61.56
CA LEU A 411 -62.09 8.07 -61.59
C LEU A 411 -62.54 7.66 -63.00
N LEU A 412 -62.77 8.61 -63.91
CA LEU A 412 -63.30 8.35 -65.25
C LEU A 412 -62.18 8.21 -66.28
N LYS A 413 -62.48 7.59 -67.43
CA LYS A 413 -61.53 7.57 -68.55
C LYS A 413 -61.28 9.00 -69.06
N PRO A 414 -60.06 9.34 -69.51
CA PRO A 414 -59.72 10.70 -69.92
C PRO A 414 -60.64 11.30 -71.00
N ASP A 415 -61.15 10.45 -71.89
CA ASP A 415 -62.05 10.80 -73.00
C ASP A 415 -63.54 10.87 -72.60
N GLU A 416 -63.87 10.46 -71.38
CA GLU A 416 -65.25 10.42 -70.86
C GLU A 416 -65.45 11.28 -69.60
N GLN A 417 -64.52 12.19 -69.31
CA GLN A 417 -64.62 13.13 -68.18
C GLN A 417 -65.83 14.07 -68.34
N ILE A 418 -66.48 14.37 -67.21
CA ILE A 418 -67.70 15.17 -67.17
C ILE A 418 -67.32 16.60 -66.77
N ILE A 419 -67.41 17.51 -67.74
CA ILE A 419 -67.13 18.93 -67.56
C ILE A 419 -68.46 19.70 -67.59
N PRO A 420 -68.83 20.42 -66.52
CA PRO A 420 -69.99 21.30 -66.52
C PRO A 420 -69.91 22.37 -67.62
N LYS A 421 -71.06 22.81 -68.12
CA LYS A 421 -71.12 23.93 -69.07
C LYS A 421 -70.81 25.25 -68.36
N SER A 422 -70.48 26.30 -69.11
CA SER A 422 -70.08 27.60 -68.55
C SER A 422 -71.13 28.24 -67.63
N ASP A 423 -72.39 27.83 -67.73
CA ASP A 423 -73.55 28.30 -66.95
C ASP A 423 -74.02 27.31 -65.85
N GLU A 424 -73.34 26.17 -65.68
CA GLU A 424 -73.68 25.13 -64.69
C GLU A 424 -72.51 24.84 -63.73
N LEU A 425 -72.80 24.63 -62.44
CA LEU A 425 -71.78 24.26 -61.43
C LEU A 425 -71.56 22.74 -61.38
N LEU A 426 -72.65 21.96 -61.37
CA LEU A 426 -72.61 20.51 -61.54
C LEU A 426 -73.57 20.11 -62.66
N THR A 427 -73.19 19.08 -63.42
CA THR A 427 -74.11 18.40 -64.33
C THR A 427 -75.07 17.49 -63.55
N THR A 428 -76.15 17.04 -64.18
CA THR A 428 -77.08 16.08 -63.55
C THR A 428 -76.37 14.81 -63.10
N GLU A 429 -75.45 14.30 -63.92
CA GLU A 429 -74.57 13.18 -63.58
C GLU A 429 -73.77 13.48 -62.30
N LEU A 430 -73.08 14.63 -62.23
CA LEU A 430 -72.28 14.98 -61.06
C LEU A 430 -73.13 15.15 -59.78
N ARG A 431 -74.35 15.69 -59.88
CA ARG A 431 -75.28 15.79 -58.74
C ARG A 431 -75.68 14.44 -58.18
N ILE A 432 -75.92 13.45 -59.05
CA ILE A 432 -76.24 12.08 -58.64
C ILE A 432 -75.08 11.48 -57.82
N PHE A 433 -73.85 11.65 -58.28
CA PHE A 433 -72.69 11.11 -57.59
C PHE A 433 -72.26 11.94 -56.37
N ALA A 434 -72.55 13.24 -56.35
CA ALA A 434 -72.45 14.07 -55.15
C ALA A 434 -73.40 13.54 -54.05
N LEU A 435 -74.63 13.16 -54.40
CA LEU A 435 -75.56 12.53 -53.45
C LEU A 435 -75.07 11.16 -52.97
N ILE A 436 -74.47 10.35 -53.86
CA ILE A 436 -73.85 9.07 -53.47
C ILE A 436 -72.68 9.32 -52.51
N ARG A 437 -71.85 10.35 -52.73
CA ARG A 437 -70.76 10.78 -51.84
C ARG A 437 -71.26 11.19 -50.46
N LEU A 438 -72.45 11.79 -50.38
CA LEU A 438 -73.13 12.10 -49.12
C LEU A 438 -73.79 10.86 -48.46
N GLY A 439 -73.60 9.66 -49.01
CA GLY A 439 -74.16 8.41 -48.49
C GLY A 439 -75.58 8.09 -49.00
N ILE A 440 -76.15 8.91 -49.88
CA ILE A 440 -77.48 8.68 -50.46
C ILE A 440 -77.32 7.83 -51.73
N SER A 441 -77.26 6.51 -51.57
CA SER A 441 -77.00 5.58 -52.70
C SER A 441 -78.26 4.97 -53.34
N SER A 442 -79.44 5.16 -52.75
CA SER A 442 -80.69 4.61 -53.29
C SER A 442 -81.14 5.39 -54.53
N SER A 443 -81.26 4.74 -55.69
CA SER A 443 -81.76 5.37 -56.92
C SER A 443 -83.15 5.97 -56.73
N ILE A 444 -83.98 5.35 -55.90
CA ILE A 444 -85.33 5.85 -55.57
C ILE A 444 -85.20 7.17 -54.82
N LYS A 445 -84.37 7.22 -53.79
CA LYS A 445 -84.16 8.42 -52.97
C LYS A 445 -83.50 9.56 -53.76
N ILE A 446 -82.52 9.25 -54.60
CA ILE A 446 -81.88 10.23 -55.50
C ILE A 446 -82.91 10.79 -56.50
N ALA A 447 -83.76 9.92 -57.08
CA ALA A 447 -84.81 10.35 -58.00
C ALA A 447 -85.83 11.27 -57.33
N GLU A 448 -86.21 10.95 -56.10
CA GLU A 448 -87.08 11.81 -55.28
C GLU A 448 -86.45 13.18 -55.00
N LEU A 449 -85.17 13.22 -54.59
CA LEU A 449 -84.47 14.45 -54.24
C LEU A 449 -84.24 15.35 -55.46
N LEU A 450 -83.86 14.76 -56.60
CA LEU A 450 -83.62 15.49 -57.85
C LEU A 450 -84.88 15.62 -58.71
N CYS A 451 -86.06 15.20 -58.22
CA CYS A 451 -87.33 15.24 -58.95
C CYS A 451 -87.28 14.61 -60.37
N TYR A 452 -86.46 13.56 -60.54
CA TYR A 452 -86.39 12.75 -61.76
C TYR A 452 -87.21 11.47 -61.64
N SER A 453 -87.44 10.79 -62.76
CA SER A 453 -87.93 9.41 -62.70
C SER A 453 -86.81 8.48 -62.22
N VAL A 454 -87.17 7.42 -61.51
CA VAL A 454 -86.21 6.39 -61.05
C VAL A 454 -85.43 5.81 -62.24
N ASN A 455 -86.09 5.59 -63.38
CA ASN A 455 -85.46 5.12 -64.62
C ASN A 455 -84.43 6.12 -65.17
N THR A 456 -84.70 7.42 -65.08
CA THR A 456 -83.76 8.47 -65.49
C THR A 456 -82.48 8.40 -64.65
N ILE A 457 -82.59 8.24 -63.34
CA ILE A 457 -81.42 8.09 -62.44
C ILE A 457 -80.64 6.80 -62.74
N TYR A 458 -81.33 5.67 -62.97
CA TYR A 458 -80.66 4.43 -63.38
C TYR A 458 -79.86 4.60 -64.67
N ASN A 459 -80.41 5.29 -65.66
CA ASN A 459 -79.73 5.54 -66.93
C ASN A 459 -78.49 6.41 -66.75
N TYR A 460 -78.58 7.50 -65.99
CA TYR A 460 -77.42 8.35 -65.70
C TYR A 460 -76.34 7.59 -64.91
N ARG A 461 -76.72 6.81 -63.89
CA ARG A 461 -75.77 6.00 -63.12
C ARG A 461 -75.07 4.97 -64.01
N ALA A 462 -75.83 4.22 -64.81
CA ALA A 462 -75.29 3.21 -65.70
C ALA A 462 -74.36 3.82 -66.76
N LYS A 463 -74.74 4.98 -67.33
CA LYS A 463 -73.93 5.73 -68.30
C LYS A 463 -72.56 6.08 -67.71
N VAL A 464 -72.53 6.75 -66.56
CA VAL A 464 -71.27 7.19 -65.94
C VAL A 464 -70.45 6.01 -65.41
N LYS A 465 -71.10 4.97 -64.90
CA LYS A 465 -70.45 3.73 -64.46
C LYS A 465 -69.71 3.02 -65.60
N ASN A 466 -70.22 3.10 -66.83
CA ASN A 466 -69.53 2.54 -68.01
C ASN A 466 -68.26 3.33 -68.40
N SER A 467 -68.20 4.59 -67.97
CA SER A 467 -67.08 5.50 -68.18
C SER A 467 -66.01 5.45 -67.08
N PHE A 468 -66.21 4.61 -66.06
CA PHE A 468 -65.26 4.41 -64.97
C PHE A 468 -63.97 3.71 -65.44
N LEU A 469 -62.82 4.14 -64.93
CA LEU A 469 -61.48 3.65 -65.30
C LEU A 469 -61.11 2.33 -64.59
N GLY A 470 -61.76 1.97 -63.49
CA GLY A 470 -61.44 0.79 -62.66
C GLY A 470 -62.51 -0.31 -62.61
N ASP A 471 -62.48 -1.13 -61.56
CA ASP A 471 -63.47 -2.19 -61.33
C ASP A 471 -64.87 -1.62 -61.05
N ARG A 472 -65.78 -1.89 -61.99
CA ARG A 472 -67.16 -1.37 -61.98
C ARG A 472 -67.92 -1.78 -60.73
N GLU A 473 -67.60 -2.89 -60.07
CA GLU A 473 -68.33 -3.30 -58.86
C GLU A 473 -68.14 -2.29 -57.71
N ASN A 474 -66.94 -1.71 -57.59
CA ASN A 474 -66.56 -0.83 -56.48
C ASN A 474 -66.67 0.67 -56.80
N PHE A 475 -67.22 1.04 -57.98
CA PHE A 475 -67.25 2.44 -58.43
C PHE A 475 -67.89 3.38 -57.41
N GLU A 476 -69.08 3.04 -56.92
CA GLU A 476 -69.82 3.90 -56.00
C GLU A 476 -69.23 3.92 -54.58
N GLU A 477 -68.54 2.86 -54.17
CA GLU A 477 -67.78 2.85 -52.91
C GLU A 477 -66.61 3.83 -53.00
N ARG A 478 -65.84 3.80 -54.09
CA ARG A 478 -64.78 4.78 -54.34
C ARG A 478 -65.31 6.20 -54.42
N VAL A 479 -66.50 6.41 -55.00
CA VAL A 479 -67.14 7.74 -55.01
C VAL A 479 -67.47 8.22 -53.59
N LYS A 480 -67.85 7.33 -52.68
CA LYS A 480 -68.06 7.69 -51.26
C LYS A 480 -66.76 8.08 -50.55
N GLU A 481 -65.63 7.61 -51.05
CA GLU A 481 -64.30 7.87 -50.48
C GLU A 481 -63.59 9.09 -51.08
N LEU A 482 -64.21 9.78 -52.05
CA LEU A 482 -63.62 11.00 -52.62
C LEU A 482 -63.52 12.12 -51.58
N CYS A 483 -62.53 12.97 -51.72
CA CYS A 483 -62.30 14.12 -50.85
C CYS A 483 -62.28 13.71 -49.35
N GLN A 484 -61.65 12.58 -49.03
CA GLN A 484 -61.49 12.10 -47.64
C GLN A 484 -60.38 12.83 -46.88
N ASP A 485 -59.41 13.40 -47.59
CA ASP A 485 -58.28 14.11 -47.00
C ASP A 485 -58.42 15.62 -47.26
N TYR A 486 -58.56 16.39 -46.17
CA TYR A 486 -58.08 17.77 -46.09
C TYR A 486 -57.24 17.94 -44.83
#